data_AF-A0A381NZV9-F1
#
_entry.id   AF-A0A381NZV9-F1
#
_cell.length_a   1.000
_cell.length_b   1.000
_cell.length_c   1.000
_cell.angle_alpha   90.00
_cell.angle_beta   90.00
_cell.angle_gamma   90.00
#
_symmetry.space_group_name_H-M   'P 1'
#
loop_
_entity.id
_entity.type
_entity.pdbx_description
1 polymer ?
#
loop_
_entity_poly.entity_id
_entity_poly.type
_entity_poly.pdbx_seq_one_letter_code
_entity_poly.pdbx_strand_id
1 'polypeptide(L)'
;MSQTITTLKLFSSSFVLLFLFSCSEKLSDDDFLFDLPEKYDALIETGWAHFQSGLYEEAIDAFSRASERNAIEPEVYLGLGWSYARNLELIKGENNLQKAVAFAIFDSLRADIITAESLAGVGLIKLAIGQYNECVMYIDQVLGAEELFVFSMDPSINSQSLNISKAKSHYYLGEIEQSYLILQDLGIEMDYVQAVSETGTVRYGEYYQDIDVSGTWNSGEPLDDRNGNGIWDDYNTISLGEVLVSVNEEHRLVSGTAVRSDGINYTILKTYEGTNWLLISGNPIVDENQNVEVDYIFTVDYSEFLNKLLGSITNY
;
A
#
# COMPACT_ATOMS: atom_id res chain seq x y z
N MET A 1 -76.45 21.79 26.59
CA MET A 1 -75.02 22.00 26.91
C MET A 1 -74.29 22.20 25.58
N SER A 2 -73.61 23.33 25.41
CA SER A 2 -72.81 23.77 24.24
C SER A 2 -73.60 24.01 22.93
N GLN A 3 -74.01 25.26 22.63
CA GLN A 3 -73.31 26.32 21.88
C GLN A 3 -73.17 26.07 20.37
N THR A 4 -73.85 26.91 19.59
CA THR A 4 -73.36 27.40 18.30
C THR A 4 -73.75 28.88 18.19
N ILE A 5 -72.74 29.74 18.29
CA ILE A 5 -72.78 31.17 17.99
C ILE A 5 -72.28 31.33 16.56
N THR A 6 -72.94 32.15 15.73
CA THR A 6 -72.17 32.99 14.80
C THR A 6 -72.90 34.30 14.52
N THR A 7 -72.30 35.37 15.04
CA THR A 7 -72.67 36.77 14.88
C THR A 7 -72.06 37.36 13.60
N LEU A 8 -72.75 38.38 13.11
CA LEU A 8 -72.63 39.05 11.84
C LEU A 8 -71.67 40.27 11.94
N LYS A 9 -70.78 40.39 10.95
CA LYS A 9 -70.13 41.59 10.38
C LYS A 9 -69.31 42.51 11.29
N LEU A 10 -67.99 42.55 11.05
CA LEU A 10 -67.16 43.75 11.23
C LEU A 10 -66.84 44.37 9.85
N PHE A 11 -67.18 45.65 9.70
CA PHE A 11 -66.56 46.56 8.74
C PHE A 11 -65.27 47.08 9.37
N SER A 12 -64.15 46.98 8.66
CA SER A 12 -62.91 47.68 9.00
C SER A 12 -62.16 47.99 7.72
N SER A 13 -62.14 49.28 7.38
CA SER A 13 -61.32 49.87 6.34
C SER A 13 -59.85 49.81 6.77
N SER A 14 -58.99 49.20 5.97
CA SER A 14 -57.54 49.32 6.08
C SER A 14 -56.95 49.56 4.70
N PHE A 15 -56.56 50.81 4.48
CA PHE A 15 -55.79 51.24 3.32
C PHE A 15 -54.35 50.73 3.53
N VAL A 16 -53.99 49.63 2.87
CA VAL A 16 -52.64 49.08 2.88
C VAL A 16 -51.77 49.95 1.98
N LEU A 17 -50.89 50.74 2.60
CA LEU A 17 -49.87 51.50 1.91
C LEU A 17 -48.74 50.53 1.53
N LEU A 18 -48.70 50.14 0.26
CA LEU A 18 -47.67 49.28 -0.30
C LEU A 18 -46.36 50.09 -0.45
N PHE A 19 -45.48 50.02 0.54
CA PHE A 19 -44.10 50.50 0.40
C PHE A 19 -43.35 49.53 -0.52
N LEU A 20 -43.22 49.90 -1.80
CA LEU A 20 -42.27 49.31 -2.71
C LEU A 20 -40.86 49.74 -2.27
N PHE A 21 -40.25 48.98 -1.37
CA PHE A 21 -38.80 48.97 -1.24
C PHE A 21 -38.23 48.38 -2.53
N SER A 22 -37.87 49.26 -3.46
CA SER A 22 -36.90 48.93 -4.49
C SER A 22 -35.53 48.81 -3.80
N CYS A 23 -35.27 47.65 -3.20
CA CYS A 23 -33.91 47.15 -3.14
C CYS A 23 -33.61 46.61 -4.53
N SER A 24 -32.81 47.33 -5.32
CA SER A 24 -32.08 46.69 -6.40
C SER A 24 -31.03 45.79 -5.74
N GLU A 25 -31.41 44.58 -5.36
CA GLU A 25 -30.43 43.52 -5.21
C GLU A 25 -29.82 43.33 -6.60
N LYS A 26 -28.53 43.65 -6.74
CA LYS A 26 -27.72 43.22 -7.88
C LYS A 26 -27.81 41.69 -7.90
N LEU A 27 -28.63 41.14 -8.79
CA LEU A 27 -28.88 39.71 -8.93
C LEU A 27 -27.87 39.00 -9.84
N SER A 28 -26.81 39.69 -10.28
CA SER A 28 -25.72 39.06 -11.01
C SER A 28 -24.50 39.96 -10.96
N ASP A 29 -23.38 39.42 -10.51
CA ASP A 29 -22.06 40.01 -10.76
C ASP A 29 -21.62 39.51 -12.14
N ASP A 30 -22.17 40.15 -13.17
CA ASP A 30 -21.93 39.83 -14.58
C ASP A 30 -20.47 40.14 -15.01
N ASP A 31 -19.61 40.60 -14.10
CA ASP A 31 -18.19 40.88 -14.36
C ASP A 31 -17.46 39.63 -14.91
N PHE A 32 -17.84 38.42 -14.48
CA PHE A 32 -17.31 37.16 -15.03
C PHE A 32 -17.63 36.95 -16.53
N LEU A 33 -18.67 37.59 -17.08
CA LEU A 33 -19.01 37.49 -18.50
C LEU A 33 -18.09 38.33 -19.40
N PHE A 34 -17.27 39.22 -18.81
CA PHE A 34 -16.42 40.16 -19.53
C PHE A 34 -14.92 39.90 -19.36
N ASP A 35 -14.54 39.03 -18.43
CA ASP A 35 -13.16 38.58 -18.30
C ASP A 35 -12.79 37.61 -19.43
N LEU A 36 -11.55 37.71 -19.89
CA LEU A 36 -11.01 36.73 -20.83
C LEU A 36 -11.05 35.36 -20.15
N PRO A 37 -11.66 34.33 -20.77
CA PRO A 37 -11.71 33.01 -20.16
C PRO A 37 -10.28 32.53 -19.92
N GLU A 38 -10.00 32.14 -18.67
CA GLU A 38 -8.72 31.53 -18.34
C GLU A 38 -8.46 30.34 -19.25
N LYS A 39 -7.24 30.32 -19.80
CA LYS A 39 -6.79 29.28 -20.73
C LYS A 39 -6.46 28.01 -19.95
N TYR A 40 -6.64 26.88 -20.60
CA TYR A 40 -6.30 25.56 -20.07
C TYR A 40 -4.88 25.52 -19.46
N ASP A 41 -3.85 25.94 -20.22
CA ASP A 41 -2.45 25.88 -19.75
C ASP A 41 -2.23 26.70 -18.47
N ALA A 42 -2.84 27.89 -18.39
CA ALA A 42 -2.72 28.76 -17.22
C ALA A 42 -3.39 28.15 -15.98
N LEU A 43 -4.52 27.45 -16.17
CA LEU A 43 -5.21 26.73 -15.10
C LEU A 43 -4.40 25.53 -14.61
N ILE A 44 -3.75 24.79 -15.52
CA ILE A 44 -2.84 23.69 -15.18
C ILE A 44 -1.66 24.21 -14.35
N GLU A 45 -0.98 25.26 -14.81
CA GLU A 45 0.14 25.87 -14.09
C GLU A 45 -0.28 26.35 -12.70
N THR A 46 -1.45 26.98 -12.60
CA THR A 46 -2.01 27.46 -11.34
C THR A 46 -2.35 26.30 -10.39
N GLY A 47 -2.98 25.24 -10.89
CA GLY A 47 -3.32 24.06 -10.09
C GLY A 47 -2.07 23.38 -9.52
N TRP A 48 -1.03 23.23 -10.34
CA TRP A 48 0.24 22.66 -9.91
C TRP A 48 0.98 23.55 -8.91
N ALA A 49 0.97 24.87 -9.11
CA ALA A 49 1.54 25.81 -8.15
C ALA A 49 0.83 25.76 -6.78
N HIS A 50 -0.50 25.66 -6.77
CA HIS A 50 -1.28 25.46 -5.55
C HIS A 50 -0.97 24.12 -4.89
N PHE A 51 -0.91 23.03 -5.66
CA PHE A 51 -0.56 21.70 -5.17
C PHE A 51 0.81 21.69 -4.47
N GLN A 52 1.84 22.25 -5.11
CA GLN A 52 3.20 22.35 -4.55
C GLN A 52 3.27 23.27 -3.32
N SER A 53 2.33 24.20 -3.20
CA SER A 53 2.19 25.07 -2.02
C SER A 53 1.37 24.43 -0.89
N GLY A 54 0.88 23.20 -1.06
CA GLY A 54 0.01 22.52 -0.10
C GLY A 54 -1.43 23.05 -0.06
N LEU A 55 -1.80 23.90 -1.02
CA LEU A 55 -3.13 24.51 -1.17
C LEU A 55 -4.03 23.59 -2.00
N TYR A 56 -4.37 22.43 -1.43
CA TYR A 56 -5.00 21.35 -2.20
C TYR A 56 -6.43 21.68 -2.64
N GLU A 57 -7.20 22.44 -1.85
CA GLU A 57 -8.55 22.87 -2.24
C GLU A 57 -8.50 23.84 -3.43
N GLU A 58 -7.57 24.79 -3.42
CA GLU A 58 -7.34 25.73 -4.54
C GLU A 58 -6.78 25.02 -5.77
N ALA A 59 -5.92 24.00 -5.58
CA ALA A 59 -5.47 23.14 -6.67
C ALA A 59 -6.64 22.39 -7.31
N ILE A 60 -7.52 21.82 -6.48
CA ILE A 60 -8.74 21.14 -6.96
C ILE A 60 -9.62 22.11 -7.75
N ASP A 61 -9.82 23.35 -7.29
CA ASP A 61 -10.59 24.36 -8.04
C ASP A 61 -9.97 24.65 -9.41
N ALA A 62 -8.67 24.95 -9.45
CA ALA A 62 -7.95 25.27 -10.68
C ALA A 62 -7.99 24.10 -11.69
N PHE A 63 -7.70 22.87 -11.24
CA PHE A 63 -7.78 21.70 -12.12
C PHE A 63 -9.22 21.38 -12.53
N SER A 64 -10.22 21.62 -11.68
CA SER A 64 -11.63 21.44 -12.04
C SER A 64 -12.01 22.38 -13.18
N ARG A 65 -11.63 23.66 -13.08
CA ARG A 65 -11.82 24.66 -14.14
C ARG A 65 -11.04 24.30 -15.41
N ALA A 66 -9.84 23.72 -15.29
CA ALA A 66 -9.09 23.19 -16.44
C ALA A 66 -9.85 22.06 -17.15
N SER A 67 -10.45 21.14 -16.38
CA SER A 67 -11.24 20.01 -16.91
C SER A 67 -12.47 20.47 -17.71
N GLU A 68 -13.05 21.61 -17.32
CA GLU A 68 -14.16 22.23 -18.06
C GLU A 68 -13.72 22.81 -19.42
N ARG A 69 -12.44 23.19 -19.56
CA ARG A 69 -11.88 23.67 -20.83
C ARG A 69 -11.54 22.52 -21.77
N ASN A 70 -10.98 21.44 -21.23
CA ASN A 70 -10.65 20.26 -22.01
C ASN A 70 -10.76 18.97 -21.16
N ALA A 71 -11.84 18.24 -21.38
CA ALA A 71 -12.24 17.11 -20.53
C ALA A 71 -11.54 15.78 -20.86
N ILE A 72 -10.66 15.75 -21.86
CA ILE A 72 -9.90 14.53 -22.21
C ILE A 72 -8.39 14.66 -21.94
N GLU A 73 -7.96 15.80 -21.38
CA GLU A 73 -6.55 16.00 -21.07
C GLU A 73 -6.16 15.20 -19.81
N PRO A 74 -5.24 14.24 -19.93
CA PRO A 74 -4.91 13.36 -18.82
C PRO A 74 -4.21 14.08 -17.65
N GLU A 75 -3.44 15.14 -17.93
CA GLU A 75 -2.72 15.90 -16.89
C GLU A 75 -3.67 16.55 -15.88
N VAL A 76 -4.86 17.00 -16.31
CA VAL A 76 -5.87 17.53 -15.38
C VAL A 76 -6.28 16.50 -14.35
N TYR A 77 -6.50 15.26 -14.80
CA TYR A 77 -6.95 14.18 -13.93
C TYR A 77 -5.83 13.66 -13.04
N LEU A 78 -4.57 13.76 -13.49
CA LEU A 78 -3.41 13.52 -12.65
C LEU A 78 -3.37 14.55 -11.50
N GLY A 79 -3.48 15.84 -11.83
CA GLY A 79 -3.55 16.94 -10.87
C GLY A 79 -4.69 16.82 -9.87
N LEU A 80 -5.92 16.63 -10.35
CA LEU A 80 -7.09 16.36 -9.50
C LEU A 80 -6.87 15.14 -8.60
N GLY A 81 -6.35 14.05 -9.16
CA GLY A 81 -6.12 12.80 -8.46
C GLY A 81 -5.20 12.99 -7.25
N TRP A 82 -4.04 13.58 -7.46
CA TRP A 82 -3.08 13.88 -6.40
C TRP A 82 -3.61 14.91 -5.41
N SER A 83 -4.31 15.95 -5.89
CA SER A 83 -4.83 17.00 -5.02
C SER A 83 -5.94 16.49 -4.11
N TYR A 84 -6.88 15.69 -4.63
CA TYR A 84 -7.89 15.00 -3.81
C TYR A 84 -7.26 14.03 -2.82
N ALA A 85 -6.25 13.25 -3.23
CA ALA A 85 -5.57 12.32 -2.34
C ALA A 85 -4.89 13.05 -1.17
N ARG A 86 -4.19 14.15 -1.46
CA ARG A 86 -3.57 15.02 -0.44
C ARG A 86 -4.60 15.74 0.43
N ASN A 87 -5.79 16.03 -0.10
CA ASN A 87 -6.93 16.53 0.66
C ASN A 87 -7.70 15.43 1.43
N LEU A 88 -7.16 14.21 1.51
CA LEU A 88 -7.77 13.04 2.16
C LEU A 88 -9.10 12.57 1.54
N GLU A 89 -9.44 13.04 0.34
CA GLU A 89 -10.59 12.60 -0.45
C GLU A 89 -10.21 11.40 -1.33
N LEU A 90 -9.75 10.32 -0.70
CA LEU A 90 -9.06 9.20 -1.34
C LEU A 90 -9.85 8.54 -2.49
N ILE A 91 -11.17 8.40 -2.35
CA ILE A 91 -12.03 7.83 -3.42
C ILE A 91 -12.04 8.73 -4.66
N LYS A 92 -12.11 10.06 -4.47
CA LYS A 92 -12.04 11.00 -5.61
C LYS A 92 -10.64 11.03 -6.20
N GLY A 93 -9.61 10.93 -5.36
CA GLY A 93 -8.22 10.81 -5.78
C GLY A 93 -8.03 9.61 -6.71
N GLU A 94 -8.36 8.42 -6.25
CA GLU A 94 -8.22 7.18 -7.03
C GLU A 94 -8.99 7.24 -8.35
N ASN A 95 -10.25 7.69 -8.32
CA ASN A 95 -11.06 7.80 -9.52
C ASN A 95 -10.46 8.74 -10.58
N ASN A 96 -9.85 9.86 -10.17
CA ASN A 96 -9.22 10.79 -11.11
C ASN A 96 -7.87 10.26 -11.60
N LEU A 97 -7.06 9.63 -10.75
CA LEU A 97 -5.82 8.98 -11.21
C LEU A 97 -6.10 7.86 -12.22
N GLN A 98 -7.15 7.05 -12.00
CA GLN A 98 -7.57 6.04 -12.98
C GLN A 98 -8.04 6.65 -14.29
N LYS A 99 -8.71 7.81 -14.27
CA LYS A 99 -9.03 8.57 -15.49
C LYS A 99 -7.78 9.07 -16.19
N ALA A 100 -6.78 9.56 -15.45
CA ALA A 100 -5.51 10.00 -16.02
C ALA A 100 -4.80 8.86 -16.76
N VAL A 101 -4.76 7.65 -16.18
CA VAL A 101 -4.27 6.44 -16.86
C VAL A 101 -5.09 6.14 -18.12
N ALA A 102 -6.43 6.17 -18.02
CA ALA A 102 -7.30 5.85 -19.15
C ALA A 102 -7.16 6.86 -20.32
N PHE A 103 -6.89 8.13 -20.01
CA PHE A 103 -6.73 9.21 -20.99
C PHE A 103 -5.29 9.46 -21.41
N ALA A 104 -4.30 8.80 -20.79
CA ALA A 104 -2.89 8.93 -21.13
C ALA A 104 -2.62 8.69 -22.64
N ILE A 105 -3.44 7.84 -23.27
CA ILE A 105 -3.39 7.57 -24.72
C ILE A 105 -3.57 8.82 -25.60
N PHE A 106 -4.17 9.90 -25.09
CA PHE A 106 -4.37 11.14 -25.81
C PHE A 106 -3.15 12.07 -25.78
N ASP A 107 -2.21 11.85 -24.85
CA ASP A 107 -0.91 12.52 -24.82
C ASP A 107 0.22 11.50 -25.05
N SER A 108 0.42 11.16 -26.33
CA SER A 108 1.44 10.18 -26.72
C SER A 108 2.88 10.54 -26.31
N LEU A 109 3.17 11.80 -25.99
CA LEU A 109 4.51 12.24 -25.60
C LEU A 109 4.75 12.01 -24.10
N ARG A 110 3.69 12.11 -23.28
CA ARG A 110 3.77 11.97 -21.82
C ARG A 110 3.04 10.75 -21.27
N ALA A 111 2.48 9.89 -22.12
CA ALA A 111 1.65 8.75 -21.70
C ALA A 111 2.30 7.89 -20.61
N ASP A 112 3.58 7.55 -20.78
CA ASP A 112 4.33 6.72 -19.83
C ASP A 112 4.51 7.44 -18.48
N ILE A 113 4.89 8.72 -18.51
CA ILE A 113 5.06 9.56 -17.31
C ILE A 113 3.74 9.69 -16.56
N ILE A 114 2.67 10.06 -17.25
CA ILE A 114 1.33 10.21 -16.66
C ILE A 114 0.86 8.90 -16.05
N THR A 115 1.10 7.78 -16.74
CA THR A 115 0.72 6.46 -16.25
C THR A 115 1.49 6.12 -14.97
N ALA A 116 2.82 6.24 -14.98
CA ALA A 116 3.66 5.95 -13.82
C ALA A 116 3.29 6.83 -12.60
N GLU A 117 3.16 8.14 -12.80
CA GLU A 117 2.80 9.09 -11.76
C GLU A 117 1.39 8.85 -11.21
N SER A 118 0.46 8.42 -12.07
CA SER A 118 -0.90 8.08 -11.65
C SER A 118 -0.94 6.78 -10.83
N LEU A 119 -0.24 5.73 -11.30
CA LEU A 119 -0.17 4.45 -10.61
C LEU A 119 0.54 4.56 -9.26
N ALA A 120 1.58 5.40 -9.16
CA ALA A 120 2.22 5.72 -7.88
C ALA A 120 1.22 6.31 -6.88
N GLY A 121 0.40 7.28 -7.33
CA GLY A 121 -0.66 7.86 -6.51
C GLY A 121 -1.71 6.84 -6.10
N VAL A 122 -2.15 5.96 -7.01
CA VAL A 122 -3.09 4.88 -6.68
C VAL A 122 -2.48 3.93 -5.65
N GLY A 123 -1.24 3.49 -5.82
CA GLY A 123 -0.55 2.62 -4.86
C GLY A 123 -0.49 3.23 -3.45
N LEU A 124 -0.16 4.52 -3.34
CA LEU A 124 -0.15 5.22 -2.05
C LEU A 124 -1.55 5.38 -1.44
N ILE A 125 -2.59 5.56 -2.26
CA ILE A 125 -3.98 5.53 -1.77
C ILE A 125 -4.33 4.14 -1.23
N LYS A 126 -3.94 3.06 -1.95
CA LYS A 126 -4.15 1.68 -1.51
C LYS A 126 -3.47 1.39 -0.18
N LEU A 127 -2.26 1.90 0.04
CA LEU A 127 -1.60 1.87 1.34
C LEU A 127 -2.46 2.56 2.41
N ALA A 128 -2.93 3.78 2.15
CA ALA A 128 -3.67 4.59 3.11
C ALA A 128 -5.01 3.94 3.55
N ILE A 129 -5.67 3.18 2.66
CA ILE A 129 -6.92 2.48 2.97
C ILE A 129 -6.72 1.01 3.41
N GLY A 130 -5.47 0.57 3.59
CA GLY A 130 -5.14 -0.78 4.07
C GLY A 130 -5.28 -1.89 3.01
N GLN A 131 -5.33 -1.53 1.73
CA GLN A 131 -5.32 -2.48 0.61
C GLN A 131 -3.87 -2.82 0.22
N TYR A 132 -3.17 -3.52 1.11
CA TYR A 132 -1.72 -3.77 1.01
C TYR A 132 -1.30 -4.56 -0.23
N ASN A 133 -2.05 -5.60 -0.61
CA ASN A 133 -1.77 -6.37 -1.83
C ASN A 133 -1.85 -5.49 -3.09
N GLU A 134 -2.85 -4.61 -3.17
CA GLU A 134 -3.01 -3.69 -4.30
C GLU A 134 -1.92 -2.61 -4.29
N CYS A 135 -1.53 -2.11 -3.12
CA CYS A 135 -0.39 -1.20 -2.98
C CYS A 135 0.88 -1.79 -3.61
N VAL A 136 1.25 -3.01 -3.21
CA VAL A 136 2.42 -3.72 -3.77
C VAL A 136 2.28 -3.87 -5.28
N MET A 137 1.14 -4.35 -5.76
CA MET A 137 0.87 -4.56 -7.19
C MET A 137 1.04 -3.27 -8.02
N TYR A 138 0.52 -2.13 -7.55
CA TYR A 138 0.64 -0.87 -8.29
C TYR A 138 2.05 -0.30 -8.24
N ILE A 139 2.73 -0.41 -7.10
CA ILE A 139 4.12 0.05 -6.99
C ILE A 139 5.05 -0.81 -7.86
N ASP A 140 4.84 -2.13 -7.93
CA ASP A 140 5.59 -3.00 -8.83
C ASP A 140 5.42 -2.64 -10.30
N GLN A 141 4.22 -2.20 -10.70
CA GLN A 141 4.00 -1.70 -12.06
C GLN A 141 4.81 -0.43 -12.34
N VAL A 142 4.88 0.49 -11.36
CA VAL A 142 5.69 1.71 -11.48
C VAL A 142 7.16 1.37 -11.59
N LEU A 143 7.71 0.62 -10.62
CA LEU A 143 9.14 0.32 -10.55
C LEU A 143 9.60 -0.67 -11.61
N GLY A 144 8.70 -1.51 -12.13
CA GLY A 144 8.97 -2.38 -13.28
C GLY A 144 9.07 -1.61 -14.61
N ALA A 145 8.40 -0.46 -14.72
CA ALA A 145 8.50 0.42 -15.88
C ALA A 145 9.64 1.45 -15.74
N GLU A 146 9.82 2.00 -14.54
CA GLU A 146 10.80 3.04 -14.23
C GLU A 146 11.45 2.79 -12.87
N GLU A 147 12.62 2.13 -12.87
CA GLU A 147 13.36 1.76 -11.65
C GLU A 147 13.82 2.97 -10.82
N LEU A 148 14.05 4.12 -11.48
CA LEU A 148 14.46 5.38 -10.85
C LEU A 148 13.34 6.42 -10.87
N PHE A 149 12.09 5.98 -10.70
CA PHE A 149 10.90 6.82 -10.63
C PHE A 149 11.05 7.97 -9.62
N VAL A 150 10.62 9.15 -10.05
CA VAL A 150 10.44 10.36 -9.23
C VAL A 150 9.17 11.08 -9.73
N PHE A 151 8.23 11.35 -8.84
CA PHE A 151 7.06 12.14 -9.20
C PHE A 151 7.47 13.59 -9.48
N SER A 152 7.17 14.09 -10.68
CA SER A 152 7.63 15.40 -11.16
C SER A 152 7.15 16.57 -10.31
N MET A 153 6.00 16.43 -9.64
CA MET A 153 5.39 17.51 -8.87
C MET A 153 5.73 17.48 -7.37
N ASP A 154 6.22 16.35 -6.87
CA ASP A 154 6.73 16.19 -5.50
C ASP A 154 7.85 15.14 -5.45
N PRO A 155 9.13 15.56 -5.50
CA PRO A 155 10.27 14.65 -5.52
C PRO A 155 10.46 13.80 -4.25
N SER A 156 9.73 14.10 -3.16
CA SER A 156 9.72 13.22 -1.99
C SER A 156 9.06 11.88 -2.29
N ILE A 157 8.19 11.82 -3.31
CA ILE A 157 7.63 10.59 -3.85
C ILE A 157 8.55 10.08 -4.95
N ASN A 158 9.33 9.07 -4.62
CA ASN A 158 10.33 8.48 -5.50
C ASN A 158 10.45 6.97 -5.24
N SER A 159 11.35 6.31 -5.98
CA SER A 159 11.54 4.87 -5.88
C SER A 159 11.85 4.37 -4.47
N GLN A 160 12.62 5.14 -3.68
CA GLN A 160 12.90 4.79 -2.28
C GLN A 160 11.63 4.87 -1.42
N SER A 161 10.86 5.96 -1.50
CA SER A 161 9.62 6.09 -0.72
C SER A 161 8.56 5.05 -1.12
N LEU A 162 8.51 4.70 -2.41
CA LEU A 162 7.63 3.64 -2.93
C LEU A 162 8.06 2.26 -2.42
N ASN A 163 9.36 1.95 -2.42
CA ASN A 163 9.86 0.70 -1.82
C ASN A 163 9.58 0.64 -0.31
N ILE A 164 9.71 1.73 0.43
CA ILE A 164 9.32 1.78 1.85
C ILE A 164 7.81 1.55 2.01
N SER A 165 6.99 2.09 1.11
CA SER A 165 5.54 1.84 1.08
C SER A 165 5.20 0.36 0.81
N LYS A 166 5.96 -0.31 -0.07
CA LYS A 166 5.89 -1.77 -0.25
C LYS A 166 6.31 -2.52 1.00
N ALA A 167 7.46 -2.19 1.60
CA ALA A 167 7.94 -2.81 2.82
C ALA A 167 6.91 -2.71 3.94
N LYS A 168 6.26 -1.55 4.06
CA LYS A 168 5.15 -1.33 4.99
C LYS A 168 3.94 -2.21 4.70
N SER A 169 3.61 -2.39 3.43
CA SER A 169 2.52 -3.26 3.00
C SER A 169 2.79 -4.73 3.35
N HIS A 170 3.99 -5.23 3.04
CA HIS A 170 4.44 -6.58 3.42
C HIS A 170 4.40 -6.81 4.94
N TYR A 171 4.83 -5.82 5.73
CA TYR A 171 4.76 -5.90 7.19
C TYR A 171 3.33 -6.17 7.69
N TYR A 172 2.35 -5.41 7.18
CA TYR A 172 0.95 -5.59 7.59
C TYR A 172 0.26 -6.81 6.99
N LEU A 173 0.83 -7.41 5.93
CA LEU A 173 0.42 -8.72 5.41
C LEU A 173 0.99 -9.88 6.24
N GLY A 174 1.93 -9.62 7.15
CA GLY A 174 2.65 -10.65 7.90
C GLY A 174 3.82 -11.27 7.13
N GLU A 175 4.21 -10.67 6.00
CA GLU A 175 5.33 -11.07 5.16
C GLU A 175 6.59 -10.33 5.64
N ILE A 176 7.03 -10.65 6.85
CA ILE A 176 8.02 -9.88 7.57
C ILE A 176 9.41 -9.96 6.89
N GLU A 177 9.74 -11.12 6.30
CA GLU A 177 10.99 -11.35 5.56
C GLU A 177 11.07 -10.39 4.37
N GLN A 178 10.00 -10.27 3.59
CA GLN A 178 9.94 -9.38 2.44
C GLN A 178 10.06 -7.91 2.85
N SER A 179 9.40 -7.53 3.95
CA SER A 179 9.51 -6.18 4.51
C SER A 179 10.96 -5.84 4.88
N TYR A 180 11.66 -6.77 5.54
CA TYR A 180 13.05 -6.61 5.91
C TYR A 180 13.99 -6.55 4.70
N LEU A 181 13.84 -7.48 3.75
CA LEU A 181 14.71 -7.55 2.56
C LEU A 181 14.64 -6.26 1.74
N ILE A 182 13.46 -5.65 1.61
CA ILE A 182 13.34 -4.36 0.92
C ILE A 182 14.16 -3.27 1.64
N LEU A 183 14.14 -3.21 2.96
CA LEU A 183 14.96 -2.23 3.70
C LEU A 183 16.45 -2.50 3.56
N GLN A 184 16.84 -3.78 3.58
CA GLN A 184 18.21 -4.20 3.33
C GLN A 184 18.70 -3.76 1.94
N ASP A 185 17.89 -3.95 0.90
CA ASP A 185 18.20 -3.55 -0.48
C ASP A 185 18.33 -2.02 -0.63
N LEU A 186 17.57 -1.27 0.18
CA LEU A 186 17.70 0.19 0.27
C LEU A 186 18.94 0.64 1.08
N GLY A 187 19.72 -0.29 1.65
CA GLY A 187 20.87 -0.01 2.50
C GLY A 187 20.47 0.54 3.88
N ILE A 188 19.24 0.32 4.31
CA ILE A 188 18.77 0.70 5.65
C ILE A 188 19.15 -0.44 6.60
N GLU A 189 20.33 -0.31 7.21
CA GLU A 189 20.84 -1.30 8.16
C GLU A 189 20.00 -1.35 9.44
N MET A 190 19.86 -2.57 9.97
CA MET A 190 19.18 -2.83 11.25
C MET A 190 20.17 -3.47 12.22
N ASP A 191 20.55 -2.75 13.28
CA ASP A 191 21.56 -3.20 14.27
C ASP A 191 21.18 -4.47 15.07
N TYR A 192 19.97 -4.99 14.88
CA TYR A 192 19.36 -6.06 15.69
C TYR A 192 19.29 -7.39 14.95
N VAL A 193 19.86 -7.46 13.74
CA VAL A 193 19.95 -8.69 12.97
C VAL A 193 21.39 -9.01 12.64
N GLN A 194 21.70 -10.30 12.57
CA GLN A 194 23.03 -10.80 12.29
C GLN A 194 22.94 -11.85 11.18
N ALA A 195 23.86 -11.78 10.22
CA ALA A 195 24.05 -12.84 9.24
C ALA A 195 25.07 -13.85 9.77
N VAL A 196 24.78 -15.13 9.61
CA VAL A 196 25.65 -16.22 10.06
C VAL A 196 25.61 -17.38 9.08
N SER A 197 26.68 -18.18 9.09
CA SER A 197 26.75 -19.47 8.40
C SER A 197 27.02 -20.55 9.45
N GLU A 198 26.04 -21.43 9.66
CA GLU A 198 26.10 -22.49 10.68
C GLU A 198 25.54 -23.81 10.17
N THR A 199 25.65 -24.84 11.00
CA THR A 199 25.06 -26.14 10.73
C THR A 199 23.58 -26.16 11.09
N GLY A 200 22.73 -26.50 10.13
CA GLY A 200 21.34 -26.88 10.34
C GLY A 200 21.18 -28.40 10.38
N THR A 201 20.16 -28.89 11.09
CA THR A 201 19.84 -30.32 11.13
C THR A 201 18.54 -30.61 10.39
N VAL A 202 18.56 -31.62 9.53
CA VAL A 202 17.39 -32.02 8.73
C VAL A 202 16.37 -32.78 9.58
N ARG A 203 15.10 -32.49 9.36
CA ARG A 203 13.94 -33.23 9.87
C ARG A 203 12.96 -33.51 8.75
N TYR A 204 12.32 -34.67 8.84
CA TYR A 204 11.27 -35.05 7.91
C TYR A 204 9.91 -34.61 8.42
N GLY A 205 8.99 -34.44 7.49
CA GLY A 205 7.59 -34.11 7.75
C GLY A 205 7.28 -32.63 7.80
N GLU A 206 6.11 -32.34 8.35
CA GLU A 206 5.49 -31.03 8.30
C GLU A 206 5.91 -30.15 9.48
N TYR A 207 5.90 -28.83 9.25
CA TYR A 207 6.16 -27.89 10.33
C TYR A 207 4.90 -27.73 11.18
N TYR A 208 5.04 -27.76 12.49
CA TYR A 208 4.00 -27.37 13.42
C TYR A 208 4.57 -26.45 14.49
N GLN A 209 3.71 -25.59 15.04
CA GLN A 209 4.06 -24.76 16.17
C GLN A 209 3.73 -25.50 17.47
N ASP A 210 4.77 -25.98 18.16
CA ASP A 210 4.64 -26.61 19.47
C ASP A 210 4.34 -25.57 20.55
N ILE A 211 3.05 -25.38 20.86
CA ILE A 211 2.58 -24.33 21.78
C ILE A 211 2.78 -24.77 23.23
N ASP A 212 2.61 -26.06 23.50
CA ASP A 212 2.71 -26.62 24.86
C ASP A 212 4.08 -27.18 25.21
N VAL A 213 5.02 -27.13 24.26
CA VAL A 213 6.42 -27.57 24.38
C VAL A 213 6.50 -29.07 24.71
N SER A 214 5.57 -29.86 24.17
CA SER A 214 5.52 -31.31 24.38
C SER A 214 6.48 -32.08 23.47
N GLY A 215 6.98 -31.45 22.41
CA GLY A 215 7.78 -32.08 21.36
C GLY A 215 6.96 -33.00 20.46
N THR A 216 5.63 -32.92 20.49
CA THR A 216 4.73 -33.73 19.66
C THR A 216 3.53 -32.91 19.21
N TRP A 217 3.17 -33.03 17.93
CA TRP A 217 1.99 -32.35 17.42
C TRP A 217 0.69 -32.88 18.04
N ASN A 218 -0.24 -31.97 18.35
CA ASN A 218 -1.64 -32.30 18.61
C ASN A 218 -2.60 -31.38 17.83
N SER A 219 -3.88 -31.78 17.70
CA SER A 219 -4.85 -31.05 16.85
C SER A 219 -5.22 -29.65 17.35
N GLY A 220 -4.72 -29.21 18.51
CA GLY A 220 -4.83 -27.84 18.99
C GLY A 220 -3.72 -26.91 18.49
N GLU A 221 -2.71 -27.45 17.82
CA GLU A 221 -1.52 -26.72 17.39
C GLU A 221 -1.55 -26.37 15.90
N PRO A 222 -1.12 -25.16 15.52
CA PRO A 222 -0.98 -24.78 14.12
C PRO A 222 -0.05 -25.75 13.37
N LEU A 223 -0.56 -26.29 12.26
CA LEU A 223 0.17 -27.17 11.36
C LEU A 223 0.27 -26.49 9.99
N ASP A 224 1.46 -26.47 9.41
CA ASP A 224 1.66 -26.17 7.99
C ASP A 224 1.37 -27.44 7.18
N ASP A 225 0.06 -27.74 7.08
CA ASP A 225 -0.49 -28.93 6.42
C ASP A 225 -0.49 -28.74 4.90
N ARG A 226 0.60 -29.12 4.23
CA ARG A 226 0.77 -28.89 2.79
C ARG A 226 0.11 -29.97 1.95
N ASN A 227 -0.15 -31.16 2.53
CA ASN A 227 -0.87 -32.23 1.83
C ASN A 227 -2.40 -32.14 2.03
N GLY A 228 -2.87 -31.33 2.99
CA GLY A 228 -4.28 -31.05 3.25
C GLY A 228 -5.03 -32.16 3.99
N ASN A 229 -4.34 -33.07 4.67
CA ASN A 229 -4.96 -34.21 5.34
C ASN A 229 -5.30 -33.95 6.83
N GLY A 230 -4.86 -32.82 7.37
CA GLY A 230 -5.11 -32.36 8.74
C GLY A 230 -4.36 -33.13 9.83
N ILE A 231 -3.31 -33.89 9.50
CA ILE A 231 -2.47 -34.62 10.45
C ILE A 231 -1.00 -34.42 10.15
N TRP A 232 -0.18 -34.31 11.20
CA TRP A 232 1.27 -34.28 11.03
C TRP A 232 1.79 -35.62 10.49
N ASP A 233 2.53 -35.59 9.38
CA ASP A 233 3.18 -36.75 8.78
C ASP A 233 4.43 -36.39 7.94
N ASP A 234 5.08 -37.40 7.36
CA ASP A 234 6.26 -37.30 6.50
C ASP A 234 5.95 -37.36 4.99
N TYR A 235 4.68 -37.22 4.59
CA TYR A 235 4.24 -37.40 3.20
C TYR A 235 4.90 -36.40 2.25
N ASN A 236 5.05 -35.13 2.66
CA ASN A 236 5.66 -34.09 1.81
C ASN A 236 7.13 -34.38 1.53
N THR A 237 7.84 -34.94 2.51
CA THR A 237 9.22 -35.37 2.32
C THR A 237 9.32 -36.48 1.29
N ILE A 238 8.45 -37.49 1.38
CA ILE A 238 8.49 -38.65 0.49
C ILE A 238 7.96 -38.31 -0.92
N SER A 239 6.94 -37.46 -1.00
CA SER A 239 6.19 -37.21 -2.24
C SER A 239 6.65 -35.98 -3.01
N LEU A 240 7.10 -34.93 -2.29
CA LEU A 240 7.51 -33.64 -2.87
C LEU A 240 9.01 -33.39 -2.73
N GLY A 241 9.73 -34.19 -1.94
CA GLY A 241 11.16 -33.96 -1.68
C GLY A 241 11.40 -32.69 -0.87
N GLU A 242 10.47 -32.35 0.02
CA GLU A 242 10.53 -31.19 0.89
C GLU A 242 10.96 -31.63 2.30
N VAL A 243 11.97 -30.98 2.86
CA VAL A 243 12.48 -31.29 4.20
C VAL A 243 12.61 -30.04 5.03
N LEU A 244 12.48 -30.20 6.34
CA LEU A 244 12.70 -29.13 7.30
C LEU A 244 14.16 -29.10 7.71
N VAL A 245 14.66 -27.90 8.00
CA VAL A 245 15.98 -27.68 8.59
C VAL A 245 15.81 -26.82 9.82
N SER A 246 16.22 -27.34 10.98
CA SER A 246 16.37 -26.53 12.20
C SER A 246 17.76 -25.96 12.30
N VAL A 247 17.88 -24.66 12.56
CA VAL A 247 19.13 -24.02 12.96
C VAL A 247 19.18 -23.85 14.48
N ASN A 248 20.17 -23.11 14.99
CA ASN A 248 20.37 -22.83 16.41
C ASN A 248 19.07 -22.41 17.12
N GLU A 249 18.72 -23.10 18.21
CA GLU A 249 17.48 -22.91 18.98
C GLU A 249 17.41 -21.55 19.70
N GLU A 250 18.55 -20.90 19.93
CA GLU A 250 18.62 -19.54 20.50
C GLU A 250 18.36 -18.46 19.46
N HIS A 251 18.41 -18.79 18.16
CA HIS A 251 18.20 -17.84 17.08
C HIS A 251 16.72 -17.77 16.68
N ARG A 252 16.29 -16.60 16.22
CA ARG A 252 14.97 -16.35 15.65
C ARG A 252 15.17 -15.83 14.23
N LEU A 253 14.78 -16.65 13.25
CA LEU A 253 14.99 -16.41 11.84
C LEU A 253 14.23 -15.16 11.38
N VAL A 254 14.93 -14.35 10.59
CA VAL A 254 14.39 -13.24 9.81
C VAL A 254 14.38 -13.61 8.34
N SER A 255 15.45 -14.25 7.84
CA SER A 255 15.51 -14.73 6.46
C SER A 255 16.49 -15.89 6.33
N GLY A 256 16.11 -16.92 5.56
CA GLY A 256 17.04 -17.95 5.09
C GLY A 256 17.63 -17.54 3.74
N THR A 257 18.96 -17.52 3.62
CA THR A 257 19.62 -17.01 2.41
C THR A 257 20.22 -18.12 1.54
N ALA A 258 20.73 -19.20 2.14
CA ALA A 258 21.15 -20.37 1.39
C ALA A 258 21.20 -21.63 2.24
N VAL A 259 20.96 -22.79 1.62
CA VAL A 259 21.18 -24.10 2.24
C VAL A 259 21.98 -25.00 1.31
N ARG A 260 23.01 -25.66 1.85
CA ARG A 260 23.95 -26.48 1.09
C ARG A 260 24.27 -27.79 1.80
N SER A 261 24.42 -28.86 1.03
CA SER A 261 24.93 -30.14 1.51
C SER A 261 25.84 -30.75 0.46
N ASP A 262 27.06 -31.15 0.85
CA ASP A 262 28.05 -31.79 -0.04
C ASP A 262 28.25 -31.07 -1.39
N GLY A 263 28.25 -29.73 -1.38
CA GLY A 263 28.41 -28.90 -2.57
C GLY A 263 27.16 -28.73 -3.45
N ILE A 264 26.01 -29.24 -3.01
CA ILE A 264 24.71 -29.08 -3.67
C ILE A 264 23.94 -27.96 -2.97
N ASN A 265 23.40 -27.03 -3.76
CA ASN A 265 22.51 -25.97 -3.26
C ASN A 265 21.06 -26.47 -3.24
N TYR A 266 20.37 -26.18 -2.15
CA TYR A 266 18.95 -26.47 -1.97
C TYR A 266 18.14 -25.18 -2.10
N THR A 267 16.92 -25.30 -2.61
CA THR A 267 15.98 -24.19 -2.71
C THR A 267 15.29 -24.01 -1.38
N ILE A 268 15.37 -22.81 -0.80
CA ILE A 268 14.56 -22.44 0.36
C ILE A 268 13.15 -22.12 -0.15
N LEU A 269 12.17 -22.88 0.32
CA LEU A 269 10.77 -22.71 -0.03
C LEU A 269 10.06 -21.75 0.93
N LYS A 270 10.47 -21.75 2.20
CA LYS A 270 9.87 -20.92 3.25
C LYS A 270 10.83 -20.74 4.42
N THR A 271 10.89 -19.51 4.92
CA THR A 271 11.44 -19.20 6.25
C THR A 271 10.30 -19.17 7.25
N TYR A 272 10.35 -19.98 8.30
CA TYR A 272 9.39 -19.86 9.41
C TYR A 272 9.89 -18.76 10.35
N GLU A 273 9.54 -17.53 10.02
CA GLU A 273 10.07 -16.35 10.68
C GLU A 273 9.73 -16.31 12.18
N GLY A 274 10.66 -15.79 12.98
CA GLY A 274 10.55 -15.81 14.44
C GLY A 274 10.75 -17.19 15.07
N THR A 275 11.07 -18.22 14.28
CA THR A 275 11.41 -19.58 14.74
C THR A 275 12.85 -19.91 14.31
N ASN A 276 13.28 -21.15 14.45
CA ASN A 276 14.57 -21.63 13.94
C ASN A 276 14.42 -22.61 12.76
N TRP A 277 13.28 -22.60 12.06
CA TRP A 277 12.97 -23.57 11.00
C TRP A 277 12.95 -22.96 9.60
N LEU A 278 13.45 -23.74 8.65
CA LEU A 278 13.39 -23.48 7.20
C LEU A 278 12.76 -24.69 6.52
N LEU A 279 11.97 -24.45 5.48
CA LEU A 279 11.56 -25.50 4.54
C LEU A 279 12.42 -25.42 3.29
N ILE A 280 13.01 -26.54 2.89
CA ILE A 280 13.83 -26.62 1.69
C ILE A 280 13.35 -27.74 0.76
N SER A 281 13.75 -27.64 -0.51
CA SER A 281 13.64 -28.74 -1.47
C SER A 281 14.90 -28.84 -2.33
N GLY A 282 15.26 -30.06 -2.72
CA GLY A 282 16.39 -30.33 -3.58
C GLY A 282 16.53 -31.80 -3.92
N ASN A 283 17.49 -32.11 -4.81
CA ASN A 283 17.78 -33.46 -5.28
C ASN A 283 19.30 -33.71 -5.23
N PRO A 284 19.79 -34.70 -4.48
CA PRO A 284 19.06 -35.67 -3.68
C PRO A 284 18.39 -35.06 -2.45
N ILE A 285 17.34 -35.72 -1.94
CA ILE A 285 16.77 -35.39 -0.64
C ILE A 285 17.83 -35.71 0.42
N VAL A 286 18.09 -34.77 1.33
CA VAL A 286 19.05 -34.97 2.43
C VAL A 286 18.42 -35.91 3.46
N ASP A 287 19.19 -36.87 3.98
CA ASP A 287 18.65 -37.83 4.95
C ASP A 287 18.29 -37.15 6.28
N GLU A 288 17.28 -37.69 6.97
CA GLU A 288 16.88 -37.21 8.28
C GLU A 288 18.05 -37.25 9.29
N ASN A 289 18.16 -36.21 10.13
CA ASN A 289 19.23 -36.02 11.11
C ASN A 289 20.62 -35.76 10.51
N GLN A 290 20.75 -35.63 9.18
CA GLN A 290 21.98 -35.11 8.60
C GLN A 290 22.10 -33.60 8.81
N ASN A 291 23.35 -33.16 8.76
CA ASN A 291 23.74 -31.78 8.93
C ASN A 291 23.93 -31.12 7.56
N VAL A 292 23.43 -29.90 7.42
CA VAL A 292 23.58 -29.06 6.23
C VAL A 292 24.18 -27.72 6.62
N GLU A 293 24.88 -27.07 5.69
CA GLU A 293 25.34 -25.69 5.85
C GLU A 293 24.17 -24.75 5.54
N VAL A 294 23.90 -23.82 6.45
CA VAL A 294 22.81 -22.85 6.32
C VAL A 294 23.38 -21.45 6.51
N ASP A 295 23.20 -20.60 5.51
CA ASP A 295 23.37 -19.16 5.62
C ASP A 295 22.01 -18.55 5.93
N TYR A 296 21.94 -17.72 6.98
CA TYR A 296 20.69 -17.10 7.40
C TYR A 296 20.92 -15.81 8.19
N ILE A 297 19.87 -15.02 8.29
CA ILE A 297 19.78 -13.80 9.06
C ILE A 297 18.86 -14.06 10.25
N PHE A 298 19.31 -13.71 11.45
CA PHE A 298 18.57 -13.93 12.68
C PHE A 298 18.62 -12.73 13.63
N THR A 299 17.71 -12.75 14.59
CA THR A 299 17.70 -11.94 15.81
C THR A 299 17.61 -12.86 17.03
N VAL A 300 17.99 -12.37 18.20
CA VAL A 300 17.76 -13.07 19.49
C VAL A 300 16.47 -12.63 20.18
N ASP A 301 15.91 -11.49 19.76
CA ASP A 301 14.61 -10.99 20.21
C ASP A 301 13.78 -10.58 18.99
N TYR A 302 12.86 -11.48 18.60
CA TYR A 302 12.01 -11.26 17.45
C TYR A 302 10.99 -10.14 17.68
N SER A 303 10.53 -9.95 18.93
CA SER A 303 9.58 -8.89 19.24
C SER A 303 10.23 -7.51 19.16
N GLU A 304 11.46 -7.37 19.65
CA GLU A 304 12.24 -6.13 19.48
C GLU A 304 12.54 -5.85 18.01
N PHE A 305 12.93 -6.88 17.24
CA PHE A 305 13.14 -6.78 15.80
C PHE A 305 11.89 -6.26 15.06
N LEU A 306 10.71 -6.83 15.32
CA LEU A 306 9.45 -6.36 14.71
C LEU A 306 9.17 -4.89 15.02
N ASN A 307 9.38 -4.46 16.27
CA ASN A 307 9.18 -3.06 16.67
C ASN A 307 10.17 -2.11 15.96
N LYS A 308 11.43 -2.54 15.80
CA LYS A 308 12.47 -1.79 15.08
C LYS A 308 12.17 -1.70 13.58
N LEU A 309 11.72 -2.80 12.99
CA LEU A 309 11.32 -2.87 11.60
C LEU A 309 10.16 -1.91 11.36
N LEU A 310 9.11 -2.00 12.17
CA LEU A 310 7.97 -1.10 12.13
C LEU A 310 8.40 0.37 12.24
N GLY A 311 9.25 0.69 13.21
CA GLY A 311 9.78 2.05 13.37
C GLY A 311 10.48 2.54 12.10
N SER A 312 11.28 1.68 11.45
CA SER A 312 12.03 2.01 10.24
C SER A 312 11.12 2.27 9.04
N ILE A 313 10.02 1.53 8.88
CA ILE A 313 9.04 1.73 7.79
C ILE A 313 8.02 2.84 8.06
N THR A 314 7.94 3.37 9.29
CA THR A 314 7.00 4.46 9.64
C THR A 314 7.64 5.85 9.74
N ASN A 315 8.97 5.92 9.83
CA ASN A 315 9.70 7.17 10.02
C ASN A 315 10.01 7.93 8.71
N TYR A 316 9.50 7.45 7.56
CA TYR A 316 9.68 8.04 6.24
C TYR A 316 8.35 8.49 5.63
#